data_AF-A0A7J3WTQ6-F1
#
_entry.id   AF-A0A7J3WTQ6-F1
#
_cell.length_a   1.000
_cell.length_b   1.000
_cell.length_c   1.000
_cell.angle_alpha   90.00
_cell.angle_beta   90.00
_cell.angle_gamma   90.00
#
_symmetry.space_group_name_H-M   'P 1'
#
loop_
_entity.id
_entity.type
_entity.pdbx_description
1 polymer ?
#
loop_
_entity_poly.entity_id
_entity_poly.type
_entity_poly.pdbx_seq_one_letter_code
_entity_poly.pdbx_strand_id
1 'polypeptide(L)' 'YRVGGIDISLEEGVRASERETLVRDIIYRGIECVGCGVCVAKCPQNAIYMKDGKAWIGESCIHCLQCMDECPVIVFR' A
#
# COMPACT_ATOMS: atom_id res chain seq x y z
N TYR A 1 14.86 -10.39 -5.48
CA TYR A 1 13.65 -11.02 -6.03
C TYR A 1 13.13 -10.19 -7.19
N ARG A 2 12.79 -10.81 -8.32
CA ARG A 2 12.30 -10.11 -9.52
C ARG A 2 10.84 -10.46 -9.78
N VAL A 3 9.96 -9.45 -9.78
CA VAL A 3 8.51 -9.62 -10.03
C VAL A 3 8.01 -8.48 -10.90
N GLY A 4 7.57 -8.78 -12.13
CA GLY A 4 6.87 -7.81 -12.98
C GLY A 4 7.59 -6.46 -13.20
N GLY A 5 8.93 -6.45 -13.34
CA GLY A 5 9.73 -5.22 -13.49
C GLY A 5 10.17 -4.56 -12.19
N ILE A 6 9.90 -5.19 -11.04
CA ILE A 6 10.36 -4.77 -9.71
C ILE A 6 11.48 -5.71 -9.26
N ASP A 7 12.64 -5.15 -8.94
CA ASP A 7 13.78 -5.84 -8.33
C ASP A 7 13.87 -5.44 -6.84
N ILE A 8 13.63 -6.41 -5.96
CA ILE A 8 13.72 -6.25 -4.51
C ILE A 8 15.05 -6.85 -4.04
N SER A 9 15.95 -6.00 -3.54
CA SER A 9 17.19 -6.37 -2.86
C SER A 9 17.05 -6.12 -1.36
N LEU A 10 17.46 -7.07 -0.53
CA LEU A 10 17.48 -6.88 0.93
C LEU A 10 18.56 -5.89 1.36
N GLU A 11 19.61 -5.72 0.56
CA GLU A 11 20.75 -4.86 0.85
C GLU A 11 20.63 -3.47 0.20
N GLU A 12 20.07 -3.43 -1.02
CA GLU A 12 20.00 -2.21 -1.83
C GLU A 12 18.59 -1.59 -1.89
N GLY A 13 17.60 -2.19 -1.22
CA GLY A 13 16.22 -1.74 -1.26
C GLY A 13 15.46 -2.15 -2.52
N VAL A 14 14.46 -1.36 -2.92
CA VAL A 14 13.55 -1.70 -4.02
C VAL A 14 13.82 -0.82 -5.23
N ARG A 15 14.13 -1.44 -6.37
CA ARG A 15 14.24 -0.79 -7.68
C ARG A 15 13.04 -1.18 -8.53
N ALA A 16 12.34 -0.21 -9.11
CA ALA A 16 11.18 -0.45 -9.96
C ALA A 16 11.33 0.32 -11.27
N SER A 17 11.20 -0.34 -12.41
CA SER A 17 11.58 0.25 -13.70
C SER A 17 10.87 1.57 -14.06
N GLU A 18 9.60 1.75 -13.69
CA GLU A 18 8.78 2.90 -14.11
C GLU A 18 7.82 3.43 -13.03
N ARG A 19 7.87 2.87 -11.81
CA ARG A 19 6.89 3.16 -10.74
C ARG A 19 7.53 3.26 -9.36
N GLU A 20 8.77 3.74 -9.28
CA GLU A 20 9.55 3.82 -8.04
C GLU A 20 8.80 4.52 -6.90
N THR A 21 8.20 5.68 -7.17
CA THR A 21 7.43 6.43 -6.16
C THR A 21 6.27 5.61 -5.62
N LEU A 22 5.46 5.00 -6.51
CA LEU A 22 4.31 4.21 -6.10
C LEU A 22 4.73 2.98 -5.29
N VAL A 23 5.79 2.29 -5.72
CA VAL A 23 6.31 1.11 -5.02
C VAL A 23 6.83 1.50 -3.63
N ARG A 24 7.55 2.62 -3.52
CA ARG A 24 8.00 3.15 -2.24
C ARG A 24 6.81 3.47 -1.33
N ASP A 25 5.76 4.08 -1.85
CA ASP A 25 4.57 4.47 -1.08
C ASP A 25 3.81 3.23 -0.58
N ILE A 26 3.68 2.19 -1.41
CA ILE A 26 3.07 0.91 -1.03
C ILE A 26 3.84 0.26 0.13
N ILE A 27 5.17 0.21 0.03
CA ILE A 27 6.03 -0.37 1.08
C ILE A 27 5.92 0.46 2.36
N TYR A 28 6.08 1.78 2.25
CA TYR A 28 6.02 2.69 3.39
C TYR A 28 4.69 2.59 4.14
N ARG A 29 3.57 2.61 3.40
CA ARG A 29 2.23 2.41 3.96
C ARG A 29 2.11 1.10 4.74
N GLY A 30 2.68 0.00 4.24
CA GLY A 30 2.60 -1.31 4.89
C GLY A 30 3.35 -1.36 6.23
N ILE A 31 4.51 -0.70 6.29
CA ILE A 31 5.35 -0.61 7.48
C ILE A 31 4.71 0.33 8.50
N GLU A 32 4.42 1.56 8.09
CA GLU A 32 3.96 2.69 8.92
C GLU A 32 2.44 2.73 9.13
N CYS A 33 1.72 1.65 8.80
CA CYS A 33 0.28 1.58 9.04
C CYS A 33 -0.02 1.72 10.54
N VAL A 34 -0.68 2.83 10.92
CA VAL A 34 -1.09 3.12 12.31
C VAL A 34 -2.50 2.63 12.65
N GLY A 35 -3.15 1.87 11.77
CA GLY A 35 -4.48 1.31 12.04
C GLY A 35 -5.65 2.30 12.01
N CYS A 36 -5.50 3.49 11.40
CA CYS A 36 -6.52 4.55 11.44
C CYS A 36 -7.88 4.20 10.77
N GLY A 37 -7.94 3.18 9.92
CA GLY A 37 -9.20 2.71 9.31
C GLY A 37 -9.78 3.57 8.19
N VAL A 38 -9.21 4.75 7.85
CA VAL A 38 -9.74 5.63 6.77
C VAL A 38 -9.90 4.88 5.44
N CYS A 39 -8.92 4.06 5.08
CA CYS A 39 -8.97 3.26 3.85
C CYS A 39 -10.12 2.24 3.81
N VAL A 40 -10.56 1.71 4.95
CA VAL A 40 -11.72 0.81 5.03
C VAL A 40 -12.99 1.59 4.66
N ALA A 41 -13.18 2.76 5.27
CA ALA A 41 -14.35 3.61 5.03
C ALA A 41 -14.42 4.14 3.59
N LYS A 42 -13.27 4.34 2.94
CA LYS A 42 -13.16 4.92 1.59
C LYS A 42 -13.16 3.88 0.47
N CYS A 43 -13.04 2.59 0.76
CA CYS A 43 -12.96 1.58 -0.28
C CYS A 43 -14.32 1.35 -0.94
N PRO A 44 -14.50 1.66 -2.24
CA PRO A 44 -15.79 1.50 -2.90
C PRO A 44 -16.22 0.04 -3.08
N GLN A 45 -15.27 -0.90 -2.96
CA GLN A 45 -15.50 -2.34 -3.08
C GLN A 45 -15.62 -3.04 -1.73
N ASN A 46 -15.54 -2.30 -0.61
CA ASN A 46 -15.46 -2.87 0.73
C ASN A 46 -14.37 -3.98 0.85
N ALA A 47 -13.29 -3.84 0.08
CA ALA A 47 -12.25 -4.85 -0.05
C ALA A 47 -11.17 -4.76 1.03
N ILE A 48 -11.29 -3.85 2.00
CA ILE A 48 -10.26 -3.60 3.01
C ILE A 48 -10.86 -3.87 4.39
N TYR A 49 -10.12 -4.58 5.24
CA TYR A 49 -10.52 -4.89 6.61
C TYR A 49 -9.35 -4.72 7.58
N MET A 50 -9.66 -4.58 8.87
CA MET A 50 -8.66 -4.43 9.92
C MET A 50 -8.35 -5.79 10.55
N LYS A 51 -7.06 -6.11 10.69
CA LYS A 51 -6.58 -7.29 11.41
C LYS A 51 -5.22 -6.97 12.04
N ASP A 52 -5.08 -7.35 13.31
CA ASP A 52 -3.85 -7.13 14.11
C ASP A 52 -3.38 -5.66 14.10
N GLY A 53 -4.33 -4.72 14.19
CA GLY A 53 -4.07 -3.28 14.18
C GLY A 53 -3.67 -2.70 12.81
N LYS A 54 -3.61 -3.50 11.75
CA LYS A 54 -3.24 -3.06 10.39
C LYS A 54 -4.35 -3.31 9.37
N ALA A 55 -4.32 -2.55 8.28
CA ALA A 55 -5.24 -2.72 7.17
C ALA A 55 -4.78 -3.87 6.26
N TRP A 56 -5.70 -4.76 5.89
CA TRP A 56 -5.51 -5.87 4.98
C TRP A 56 -6.42 -5.71 3.76
N ILE A 57 -5.88 -6.02 2.58
CA ILE A 57 -6.58 -5.93 1.31
C ILE A 57 -7.03 -7.34 0.91
N GLY A 58 -8.33 -7.51 0.68
CA GLY A 58 -8.94 -8.74 0.21
C GLY A 58 -9.07 -8.83 -1.32
N GLU A 59 -9.65 -9.93 -1.79
CA GLU A 59 -9.69 -10.31 -3.20
C GLU A 59 -10.59 -9.41 -4.07
N SER A 60 -11.58 -8.72 -3.49
CA SER A 60 -12.46 -7.79 -4.22
C SER A 60 -11.77 -6.46 -4.60
N CYS A 61 -10.47 -6.32 -4.34
CA CYS A 61 -9.71 -5.12 -4.69
C CYS A 61 -9.53 -5.00 -6.21
N ILE A 62 -10.00 -3.90 -6.78
CA ILE A 62 -9.87 -3.58 -8.21
C ILE A 62 -8.65 -2.70 -8.53
N HIS A 63 -7.73 -2.52 -7.58
CA HIS A 63 -6.54 -1.68 -7.73
C HIS A 63 -6.81 -0.22 -8.13
N CYS A 64 -7.91 0.38 -7.66
CA CYS A 64 -8.27 1.78 -7.97
C CYS A 64 -7.41 2.85 -7.27
N LEU A 65 -6.51 2.45 -6.37
CA LEU A 65 -5.59 3.31 -5.61
C LEU A 65 -6.20 4.36 -4.67
N GLN A 66 -7.52 4.56 -4.63
CA GLN A 66 -8.18 5.52 -3.73
C GLN A 66 -7.79 5.36 -2.25
N CYS A 67 -7.52 4.13 -1.80
CA CYS A 67 -7.05 3.90 -0.44
C CYS A 67 -5.71 4.57 -0.15
N MET A 68 -4.82 4.71 -1.14
CA MET A 68 -3.52 5.38 -1.04
C MET A 68 -3.70 6.89 -0.93
N ASP A 69 -4.54 7.48 -1.78
CA ASP A 69 -4.81 8.92 -1.82
C ASP A 69 -5.39 9.45 -0.50
N GLU A 70 -6.13 8.62 0.21
CA GLU A 70 -6.79 8.97 1.48
C GLU A 70 -5.95 8.60 2.70
N CYS A 71 -4.76 8.01 2.52
CA CYS A 71 -3.96 7.49 3.63
C CYS A 71 -3.18 8.61 4.31
N PRO A 72 -3.43 8.93 5.59
CA PRO A 72 -2.72 10.02 6.27
C PRO A 72 -1.21 9.77 6.38
N VAL A 73 -0.79 8.50 6.44
CA VAL A 73 0.63 8.09 6.44
C VAL A 73 1.32 8.43 5.11
N ILE A 74 0.58 8.54 4.00
CA ILE A 74 1.12 8.88 2.69
C ILE A 74 0.97 10.37 2.41
N VAL A 75 -0.18 10.96 2.74
CA VAL A 75 -0.50 12.35 2.43
C VAL A 75 0.30 13.33 3.28
N PHE A 76 0.61 13.00 4.54
CA PHE A 76 1.32 13.87 5.48
C PHE A 76 2.76 13.42 5.77
N ARG A 77 3.36 12.61 4.88
CA ARG A 77 4.75 12.17 5.04
C ARG A 77 5.76 13.28 4.74
#